data_AF-A0A139A1X4-F1
#
_entry.id   AF-A0A139A1X4-F1
#
_cell.length_a   1.000
_cell.length_b   1.000
_cell.length_c   1.000
_cell.angle_alpha   90.00
_cell.angle_beta   90.00
_cell.angle_gamma   90.00
#
_symmetry.space_group_name_H-M   'P 1'
#
loop_
_entity.id
_entity.type
_entity.pdbx_description
1 polymer ?
#
loop_
_entity_poly.entity_id
_entity_poly.type
_entity_poly.pdbx_seq_one_letter_code
_entity_poly.pdbx_strand_id
1 'polypeptide(L)'
;MCSGHICKSPGKEYETWSSRMDPQILEGLSQEERKRQEAIYELIRTEQTYVQDLQMIVEDFYNPMQNFMKAEDLKQIFSNIGEILEKNAIYMSDILQVQQEDGMVVQVIGPAFVKHSKSLERYKDYCAVQMNASKFLQKRRQEDAQLGDFLKARQRDPKFRGLDLSSYLLEPMQRLTRYPLLLRKVIHYTPKSHPDHDSLLIALNLAEKALEDVNERAKEVDNRQKMDEISNLVDFEKADERVDLYASTRLVGKRQFVYEGPLTKAKSNRKLYAYLFNDLLLLVERKSATAISVAKNSYQYWMYRKPLPLSECAAREIPPNARLPFSVGALSEDWFT
;
A
#
# COMPACT_ATOMS: atom_id res chain seq x y z
N MET A 1 -13.05 -7.66 -1.37
CA MET A 1 -14.08 -7.11 -2.27
C MET A 1 -14.27 -5.65 -1.92
N CYS A 2 -13.51 -4.76 -2.57
CA CYS A 2 -13.63 -3.31 -2.35
C CYS A 2 -14.20 -2.71 -3.63
N SER A 3 -15.49 -2.40 -3.56
CA SER A 3 -16.23 -1.72 -4.62
C SER A 3 -15.62 -0.34 -4.86
N GLY A 4 -15.10 -0.14 -6.07
CA GLY A 4 -14.64 1.15 -6.56
C GLY A 4 -15.77 2.17 -6.54
N HIS A 5 -15.77 3.03 -5.53
CA HIS A 5 -16.56 4.25 -5.55
C HIS A 5 -15.84 5.24 -6.46
N ILE A 6 -16.15 5.15 -7.75
CA ILE A 6 -15.90 6.23 -8.69
C ILE A 6 -16.85 7.37 -8.26
N CYS A 7 -16.31 8.37 -7.57
CA CYS A 7 -17.00 9.64 -7.40
C CYS A 7 -17.10 10.31 -8.78
N LYS A 8 -18.18 10.03 -9.51
CA LYS A 8 -18.52 10.76 -10.73
C LYS A 8 -18.95 12.16 -10.32
N SER A 9 -18.10 13.15 -10.58
CA SER A 9 -18.52 14.55 -10.60
C SER A 9 -19.52 14.74 -11.76
N PRO A 10 -20.68 15.38 -11.54
CA PRO A 10 -21.66 15.60 -12.60
C PRO A 10 -21.18 16.73 -13.52
N GLY A 11 -21.11 16.49 -14.84
CA GLY A 11 -21.13 17.57 -15.84
C GLY A 11 -19.85 17.91 -16.62
N LYS A 12 -18.83 17.04 -16.70
CA LYS A 12 -17.81 17.15 -17.76
C LYS A 12 -18.08 16.07 -18.81
N GLU A 13 -18.61 16.45 -19.98
CA GLU A 13 -18.42 15.64 -21.18
C GLU A 13 -16.91 15.43 -21.33
N TYR A 14 -16.46 14.18 -21.29
CA TYR A 14 -15.07 13.88 -21.58
C TYR A 14 -14.88 14.16 -23.07
N GLU A 15 -14.23 15.27 -23.40
CA GLU A 15 -13.79 15.54 -24.77
C GLU A 15 -12.99 14.34 -25.26
N THR A 16 -13.52 13.71 -26.31
CA THR A 16 -12.91 12.54 -26.96
C THR A 16 -11.80 13.00 -27.90
N TRP A 17 -10.83 12.13 -28.19
CA TRP A 17 -9.81 12.42 -29.21
C TRP A 17 -10.47 12.76 -30.54
N SER A 18 -11.46 11.97 -30.96
CA SER A 18 -12.19 12.13 -32.21
C SER A 18 -12.92 13.47 -32.33
N SER A 19 -13.45 14.03 -31.24
CA SER A 19 -14.06 15.38 -31.25
C SER A 19 -13.09 16.52 -31.56
N ARG A 20 -11.78 16.28 -31.49
CA ARG A 20 -10.73 17.27 -31.75
C ARG A 20 -10.04 17.09 -33.11
N MET A 21 -10.44 16.08 -33.88
CA MET A 21 -9.84 15.74 -35.16
C MET A 21 -10.59 16.39 -36.32
N ASP A 22 -9.86 16.72 -37.38
CA ASP A 22 -10.47 17.06 -38.66
C ASP A 22 -11.24 15.83 -39.20
N PRO A 23 -12.53 15.98 -39.60
CA PRO A 23 -13.32 14.91 -40.21
C PRO A 23 -12.59 14.17 -41.34
N GLN A 24 -11.77 14.86 -42.14
CA GLN A 24 -11.02 14.23 -43.25
C GLN A 24 -9.96 13.25 -42.75
N ILE A 25 -9.28 13.58 -41.64
CA ILE A 25 -8.29 12.67 -41.03
C ILE A 25 -9.01 11.47 -40.40
N LEU A 26 -10.18 11.69 -39.78
CA LEU A 26 -10.98 10.60 -39.25
C LEU A 26 -11.36 9.62 -40.34
N GLU A 27 -11.90 10.09 -41.47
CA GLU A 27 -12.30 9.24 -42.61
C GLU A 27 -11.15 8.40 -43.17
N GLY A 28 -9.91 8.90 -43.14
CA GLY A 28 -8.72 8.17 -43.55
C GLY A 28 -8.26 7.06 -42.58
N LEU A 29 -8.78 7.03 -41.35
CA LEU A 29 -8.37 6.07 -40.32
C LEU A 29 -9.39 4.94 -40.15
N SER A 30 -8.87 3.72 -39.99
CA SER A 30 -9.68 2.54 -39.67
C SER A 30 -10.38 2.73 -38.31
N GLN A 31 -11.51 2.04 -38.11
CA GLN A 31 -12.21 2.09 -36.82
C GLN A 31 -11.33 1.60 -35.66
N GLU A 32 -10.46 0.63 -35.91
CA GLU A 32 -9.54 0.10 -34.90
C GLU A 32 -8.48 1.14 -34.52
N GLU A 33 -7.92 1.85 -35.50
CA GLU A 33 -6.95 2.91 -35.22
C GLU A 33 -7.58 4.08 -34.47
N ARG A 34 -8.82 4.47 -34.81
CA ARG A 34 -9.56 5.48 -34.03
C ARG A 34 -9.70 5.05 -32.56
N LYS A 35 -10.02 3.78 -32.29
CA LYS A 35 -10.12 3.25 -30.92
C LYS A 35 -8.77 3.20 -30.21
N ARG A 36 -7.68 2.89 -30.94
CA ARG A 36 -6.31 2.96 -30.42
C ARG A 36 -5.95 4.39 -30.00
N GLN A 37 -6.22 5.37 -30.86
CA GLN A 37 -5.96 6.78 -30.56
C GLN A 37 -6.79 7.29 -29.38
N GLU A 38 -8.05 6.87 -29.23
CA GLU A 38 -8.85 7.19 -28.04
C GLU A 38 -8.24 6.60 -26.76
N ALA A 39 -7.70 5.38 -26.81
CA ALA A 39 -7.03 4.76 -25.66
C ALA A 39 -5.72 5.49 -25.29
N ILE A 40 -4.92 5.88 -26.29
CA ILE A 40 -3.68 6.66 -26.07
C ILE A 40 -4.01 8.04 -25.52
N TYR A 41 -5.02 8.70 -26.07
CA TYR A 41 -5.47 9.99 -25.62
C TYR A 41 -6.00 9.96 -24.18
N GLU A 42 -6.76 8.92 -23.80
CA GLU A 42 -7.16 8.70 -22.42
C GLU A 42 -5.95 8.55 -21.49
N LEU A 43 -4.94 7.78 -21.88
CA LEU A 43 -3.70 7.63 -21.10
C LEU A 43 -3.04 9.00 -20.84
N ILE A 44 -2.86 9.81 -21.89
CA ILE A 44 -2.24 11.14 -21.81
C ILE A 44 -3.09 12.11 -20.97
N ARG A 45 -4.39 12.19 -21.24
CA ARG A 45 -5.30 13.13 -20.54
C ARG A 45 -5.43 12.82 -19.06
N THR A 46 -5.53 11.55 -18.72
CA THR A 46 -5.60 11.14 -17.32
C THR A 46 -4.26 11.33 -16.61
N GLU A 47 -3.13 11.24 -17.31
CA GLU A 47 -1.81 11.59 -16.76
C GLU A 47 -1.70 13.10 -16.48
N GLN A 48 -2.15 13.96 -17.41
CA GLN A 48 -2.20 15.40 -17.18
C GLN A 48 -3.03 15.76 -15.95
N THR A 49 -4.21 15.14 -15.82
CA THR A 49 -5.09 15.38 -14.67
C THR A 49 -4.43 14.91 -13.37
N TYR A 50 -3.76 13.75 -13.40
CA TYR A 50 -3.05 13.22 -12.25
C TYR A 50 -1.90 14.14 -11.81
N VAL A 51 -1.07 14.63 -12.74
CA VAL A 51 0.02 15.57 -12.43
C VAL A 51 -0.52 16.89 -11.89
N GLN A 52 -1.63 17.42 -12.44
CA GLN A 52 -2.29 18.62 -11.92
C GLN A 52 -2.79 18.42 -10.49
N ASP A 53 -3.37 17.25 -10.19
CA ASP A 53 -3.83 16.92 -8.84
C ASP A 53 -2.65 16.78 -7.86
N LEU A 54 -1.52 16.19 -8.30
CA LEU A 54 -0.29 16.16 -7.51
C LEU A 54 0.29 17.55 -7.24
N GLN A 55 0.31 18.43 -8.26
CA GLN A 55 0.75 19.82 -8.11
C GLN A 55 -0.10 20.56 -7.09
N MET A 56 -1.42 20.43 -7.21
CA MET A 56 -2.38 20.99 -6.26
C MET A 56 -2.14 20.47 -4.83
N ILE A 57 -1.88 19.18 -4.63
CA ILE A 57 -1.52 18.63 -3.31
C ILE A 57 -0.29 19.33 -2.74
N VAL A 58 0.74 19.54 -3.55
CA VAL A 58 1.99 20.18 -3.11
C VAL A 58 1.80 21.68 -2.85
N GLU A 59 1.19 22.40 -3.78
CA GLU A 59 1.09 23.86 -3.76
C GLU A 59 0.03 24.38 -2.77
N ASP A 60 -1.11 23.69 -2.66
CA ASP A 60 -2.25 24.17 -1.89
C ASP A 60 -2.39 23.53 -0.51
N PHE A 61 -1.75 22.38 -0.27
CA PHE A 61 -1.74 21.68 1.02
C PHE A 61 -0.35 21.61 1.64
N TYR A 62 0.61 20.95 1.00
CA TYR A 62 1.94 20.73 1.60
C TYR A 62 2.66 22.06 1.91
N ASN A 63 2.82 22.94 0.92
CA ASN A 63 3.53 24.21 1.09
C ASN A 63 2.89 25.13 2.15
N PRO A 64 1.56 25.34 2.18
CA PRO A 64 0.95 26.17 3.22
C PRO A 64 1.06 25.55 4.62
N MET A 65 0.98 24.22 4.73
CA MET A 65 1.08 23.51 6.00
C MET A 65 2.48 23.60 6.62
N GLN A 66 3.54 23.84 5.84
CA GLN A 66 4.90 24.11 6.35
C GLN A 66 4.98 25.30 7.30
N ASN A 67 4.05 26.27 7.20
CA ASN A 67 4.07 27.45 8.05
C ASN A 67 3.60 27.21 9.48
N PHE A 68 2.89 26.11 9.74
CA PHE A 68 2.28 25.85 11.05
C PHE A 68 2.43 24.40 11.54
N MET A 69 2.97 23.51 10.71
CA MET A 69 3.18 22.10 11.04
C MET A 69 4.67 21.76 11.03
N LYS A 70 5.07 20.84 11.92
CA LYS A 70 6.45 20.33 11.98
C LYS A 70 6.80 19.50 10.76
N ALA A 71 8.07 19.51 10.37
CA ALA A 71 8.57 18.76 9.21
C ALA A 71 8.35 17.24 9.37
N GLU A 72 8.43 16.72 10.59
CA GLU A 72 8.21 15.30 10.89
C GLU A 72 6.75 14.89 10.68
N ASP A 73 5.81 15.74 11.08
CA ASP A 73 4.37 15.53 10.89
C ASP A 73 4.02 15.59 9.39
N LEU A 74 4.58 16.56 8.68
CA LEU A 74 4.41 16.68 7.23
C LEU A 74 4.95 15.46 6.49
N LYS A 75 6.14 14.98 6.87
CA LYS A 75 6.72 13.77 6.29
C LYS A 75 5.84 12.53 6.54
N GLN A 76 5.18 12.45 7.69
CA GLN A 76 4.23 11.36 7.98
C GLN A 76 2.94 11.45 7.15
N ILE A 77 2.46 12.65 6.82
CA ILE A 77 1.23 12.85 6.04
C ILE A 77 1.49 12.68 4.54
N PHE A 78 2.56 13.29 4.04
CA PHE A 78 2.82 13.43 2.61
C PHE A 78 3.90 12.49 2.07
N SER A 79 4.68 11.82 2.93
CA SER A 79 5.77 10.93 2.55
C SER A 79 6.68 11.57 1.47
N ASN A 80 6.91 10.89 0.34
CA ASN A 80 7.68 11.36 -0.80
C ASN A 80 6.80 11.88 -1.96
N ILE A 81 5.62 12.47 -1.69
CA ILE A 81 4.71 12.97 -2.75
C ILE A 81 5.37 13.93 -3.74
N GLY A 82 6.32 14.76 -3.29
CA GLY A 82 7.05 15.69 -4.15
C GLY A 82 7.93 14.98 -5.17
N GLU A 83 8.55 13.86 -4.79
CA GLU A 83 9.32 13.02 -5.72
C GLU A 83 8.41 12.34 -6.74
N ILE A 84 7.25 11.85 -6.31
CA ILE A 84 6.23 11.30 -7.21
C ILE A 84 5.80 12.36 -8.23
N LEU A 85 5.51 13.59 -7.78
CA LEU A 85 5.17 14.70 -8.66
C LEU A 85 6.27 14.96 -9.69
N GLU A 86 7.52 15.10 -9.25
CA GLU A 86 8.65 15.36 -10.14
C GLU A 86 8.74 14.29 -11.24
N LYS A 87 8.70 13.00 -10.88
CA LYS A 87 8.84 11.93 -11.87
C LYS A 87 7.68 11.85 -12.84
N ASN A 88 6.44 12.04 -12.37
CA ASN A 88 5.27 12.02 -13.25
C ASN A 88 5.18 13.28 -14.12
N ALA A 89 5.66 14.43 -13.65
CA ALA A 89 5.75 15.64 -14.48
C ALA A 89 6.73 15.45 -15.65
N ILE A 90 7.88 14.79 -15.41
CA ILE A 90 8.83 14.45 -16.48
C ILE A 90 8.21 13.43 -17.45
N TYR A 91 7.57 12.38 -16.93
CA TYR A 91 6.85 11.42 -17.77
C TYR A 91 5.77 12.08 -18.63
N MET A 92 4.95 12.95 -18.03
CA MET A 92 3.93 13.75 -18.73
C MET A 92 4.56 14.62 -19.82
N SER A 93 5.68 15.28 -19.54
CA SER A 93 6.38 16.10 -20.54
C SER A 93 6.81 15.26 -21.76
N ASP A 94 7.39 14.08 -21.52
CA ASP A 94 7.86 13.20 -22.60
C ASP A 94 6.71 12.65 -23.45
N ILE A 95 5.59 12.22 -22.85
CA ILE A 95 4.43 11.74 -23.63
C ILE A 95 3.73 12.85 -24.42
N LEU A 96 3.76 14.09 -23.91
CA LEU A 96 3.24 15.24 -24.64
C LEU A 96 4.17 15.65 -25.78
N GLN A 97 5.48 15.49 -25.62
CA GLN A 97 6.43 15.68 -26.71
C GLN A 97 6.19 14.66 -27.83
N VAL A 98 5.97 13.39 -27.50
CA VAL A 98 5.60 12.36 -28.49
C VAL A 98 4.32 12.77 -29.24
N GLN A 99 3.29 13.23 -28.53
CA GLN A 99 2.06 13.72 -29.16
C GLN A 99 2.29 14.96 -30.03
N GLN A 100 3.25 15.82 -29.67
CA GLN A 100 3.57 17.00 -30.48
C GLN A 100 4.32 16.64 -31.76
N GLU A 101 5.26 15.68 -31.68
CA GLU A 101 6.09 15.23 -32.81
C GLU A 101 5.29 14.40 -33.83
N ASP A 102 4.45 13.48 -33.35
CA ASP A 102 3.58 12.65 -34.20
C ASP A 102 2.33 13.41 -34.69
N GLY A 103 2.08 14.59 -34.14
CA GLY A 103 0.83 15.30 -34.31
C GLY A 103 -0.34 14.55 -33.66
N MET A 104 -1.54 14.72 -34.21
CA MET A 104 -2.73 14.20 -33.54
C MET A 104 -2.89 12.68 -33.63
N VAL A 105 -2.11 11.97 -34.45
CA VAL A 105 -2.16 10.49 -34.58
C VAL A 105 -0.86 9.89 -34.06
N VAL A 106 -0.85 9.49 -32.79
CA VAL A 106 0.35 8.98 -32.12
C VAL A 106 0.72 7.60 -32.65
N GLN A 107 1.93 7.47 -33.17
CA GLN A 107 2.42 6.22 -33.74
C GLN A 107 2.92 5.30 -32.63
N VAL A 108 3.84 5.76 -31.77
CA VAL A 108 4.52 4.88 -30.81
C VAL A 108 4.59 5.54 -29.43
N ILE A 109 3.91 4.96 -28.42
CA ILE A 109 3.85 5.52 -27.06
C ILE A 109 4.49 4.62 -25.99
N GLY A 110 4.57 3.31 -26.22
CA GLY A 110 5.11 2.32 -25.29
C GLY A 110 6.53 2.65 -24.77
N PRO A 111 7.49 3.03 -25.63
CA PRO A 111 8.85 3.36 -25.20
C PRO A 111 8.91 4.53 -24.20
N ALA A 112 8.02 5.52 -24.32
CA ALA A 112 7.95 6.63 -23.37
C ALA A 112 7.59 6.12 -21.97
N PHE A 113 6.63 5.21 -21.85
CA PHE A 113 6.31 4.57 -20.56
C PHE A 113 7.49 3.74 -20.03
N VAL A 114 8.10 2.90 -20.90
CA VAL A 114 9.23 2.05 -20.50
C VAL A 114 10.40 2.87 -19.96
N LYS A 115 10.73 4.01 -20.59
CA LYS A 115 11.76 4.95 -20.13
C LYS A 115 11.55 5.40 -18.68
N HIS A 116 10.29 5.61 -18.28
CA HIS A 116 9.92 6.12 -16.95
C HIS A 116 9.49 5.05 -15.95
N SER A 117 9.41 3.79 -16.36
CA SER A 117 8.97 2.67 -15.52
C SER A 117 9.73 2.52 -14.19
N LYS A 118 11.04 2.82 -14.16
CA LYS A 118 11.85 2.79 -12.92
C LYS A 118 11.35 3.79 -11.88
N SER A 119 10.76 4.90 -12.31
CA SER A 119 10.19 5.89 -11.40
C SER A 119 9.00 5.36 -10.61
N LEU A 120 8.33 4.29 -11.09
CA LEU A 120 7.24 3.64 -10.36
C LEU A 120 7.71 3.02 -9.04
N GLU A 121 9.01 2.74 -8.88
CA GLU A 121 9.57 2.26 -7.62
C GLU A 121 9.36 3.25 -6.46
N ARG A 122 9.24 4.55 -6.75
CA ARG A 122 9.00 5.60 -5.74
C ARG A 122 7.65 5.47 -5.05
N TYR A 123 6.70 4.76 -5.67
CA TYR A 123 5.40 4.47 -5.07
C TYR A 123 5.49 3.44 -3.95
N LYS A 124 6.56 2.62 -3.89
CA LYS A 124 6.79 1.66 -2.79
C LYS A 124 6.80 2.36 -1.44
N ASP A 125 7.59 3.41 -1.33
CA ASP A 125 7.76 4.15 -0.08
C ASP A 125 6.50 4.95 0.28
N TYR A 126 5.79 5.48 -0.73
CA TYR A 126 4.55 6.21 -0.52
C TYR A 126 3.41 5.31 -0.05
N CYS A 127 3.10 4.27 -0.83
CA CYS A 127 1.95 3.40 -0.59
C CYS A 127 2.12 2.56 0.68
N ALA A 128 3.35 2.18 1.04
CA ALA A 128 3.58 1.38 2.24
C ALA A 128 3.26 2.11 3.56
N VAL A 129 3.24 3.45 3.56
CA VAL A 129 2.92 4.25 4.76
C VAL A 129 1.57 4.96 4.67
N GLN A 130 0.88 4.87 3.53
CA GLN A 130 -0.32 5.66 3.22
C GLN A 130 -1.47 5.43 4.23
N MET A 131 -1.67 4.18 4.67
CA MET A 131 -2.72 3.88 5.65
C MET A 131 -2.40 4.47 7.03
N ASN A 132 -1.13 4.50 7.41
CA ASN A 132 -0.66 5.15 8.64
C ASN A 132 -0.74 6.68 8.52
N ALA A 133 -0.39 7.24 7.35
CA ALA A 133 -0.52 8.66 7.06
C ALA A 133 -1.97 9.16 7.21
N SER A 134 -2.95 8.40 6.72
CA SER A 134 -4.38 8.72 6.85
C SER A 134 -4.84 8.78 8.31
N LYS A 135 -4.46 7.78 9.11
CA LYS A 135 -4.76 7.74 10.55
C LYS A 135 -4.08 8.89 11.30
N PHE A 136 -2.83 9.18 10.94
CA PHE A 136 -2.06 10.26 11.54
C PHE A 136 -2.67 11.63 11.22
N LEU A 137 -3.04 11.89 9.97
CA LEU A 137 -3.75 13.10 9.56
C LEU A 137 -5.06 13.28 10.34
N GLN A 138 -5.85 12.22 10.49
CA GLN A 138 -7.10 12.27 11.25
C GLN A 138 -6.85 12.62 12.73
N LYS A 139 -5.83 12.01 13.35
CA LYS A 139 -5.44 12.30 14.72
C LYS A 139 -5.00 13.76 14.88
N ARG A 140 -4.08 14.24 14.03
CA ARG A 140 -3.60 15.63 14.08
C ARG A 140 -4.73 16.62 13.85
N ARG A 141 -5.69 16.32 12.97
CA ARG A 141 -6.88 17.16 12.73
C ARG A 141 -7.76 17.34 13.98
N GLN A 142 -7.78 16.36 14.88
CA GLN A 142 -8.53 16.44 16.14
C GLN A 142 -7.76 17.21 17.23
N GLU A 143 -6.43 17.13 17.21
CA GLU A 143 -5.55 17.77 18.19
C GLU A 143 -5.23 19.24 17.83
N ASP A 144 -5.25 19.58 16.54
CA ASP A 144 -4.83 20.87 16.01
C ASP A 144 -6.01 21.56 15.29
N ALA A 145 -6.60 22.54 15.97
CA ALA A 145 -7.71 23.33 15.44
C ALA A 145 -7.33 24.14 14.19
N GLN A 146 -6.08 24.64 14.11
CA GLN A 146 -5.60 25.39 12.97
C GLN A 146 -5.56 24.51 11.72
N LEU A 147 -5.06 23.28 11.84
CA LEU A 147 -5.14 22.28 10.78
C LEU A 147 -6.59 21.95 10.40
N GLY A 148 -7.44 21.74 11.40
CA GLY A 148 -8.85 21.42 11.20
C GLY A 148 -9.59 22.47 10.37
N ASP A 149 -9.39 23.74 10.68
CA ASP A 149 -10.02 24.87 9.98
C ASP A 149 -9.40 25.11 8.60
N PHE A 150 -8.08 24.97 8.47
CA PHE A 150 -7.40 25.01 7.17
C PHE A 150 -7.98 23.99 6.19
N LEU A 151 -8.10 22.72 6.60
CA LEU A 151 -8.63 21.65 5.75
C LEU A 151 -10.12 21.87 5.40
N LYS A 152 -10.93 22.35 6.35
CA LYS A 152 -12.33 22.71 6.09
C LYS A 152 -12.47 23.86 5.09
N ALA A 153 -11.59 24.86 5.17
CA ALA A 153 -11.59 25.98 4.23
C ALA A 153 -11.27 25.49 2.81
N ARG A 154 -10.26 24.63 2.65
CA ARG A 154 -9.94 23.99 1.36
C ARG A 154 -11.09 23.15 0.83
N GLN A 155 -11.74 22.35 1.67
CA GLN A 155 -12.86 21.53 1.24
C GLN A 155 -14.06 22.35 0.72
N ARG A 156 -14.24 23.60 1.17
CA ARG A 156 -15.31 24.50 0.70
C ARG A 156 -14.98 25.20 -0.62
N ASP A 157 -13.70 25.29 -0.97
CA ASP A 157 -13.26 25.95 -2.20
C ASP A 157 -13.55 25.02 -3.41
N PRO A 158 -14.28 25.50 -4.44
CA PRO A 158 -14.60 24.72 -5.63
C PRO A 158 -13.39 24.10 -6.34
N LYS A 159 -12.19 24.69 -6.21
CA LYS A 159 -10.93 24.15 -6.75
C LYS A 159 -10.68 22.72 -6.26
N PHE A 160 -11.07 22.41 -5.03
CA PHE A 160 -10.85 21.11 -4.38
C PHE A 160 -12.05 20.17 -4.47
N ARG A 161 -13.04 20.48 -5.33
CA ARG A 161 -14.15 19.57 -5.67
C ARG A 161 -14.93 19.01 -4.46
N GLY A 162 -14.91 19.70 -3.31
CA GLY A 162 -15.55 19.23 -2.08
C GLY A 162 -14.85 18.04 -1.39
N LEU A 163 -13.69 17.62 -1.88
CA LEU A 163 -12.97 16.44 -1.40
C LEU A 163 -12.06 16.79 -0.20
N ASP A 164 -11.94 15.84 0.72
CA ASP A 164 -11.00 15.93 1.83
C ASP A 164 -9.56 15.62 1.37
N LEU A 165 -8.55 16.15 2.06
CA LEU A 165 -7.14 15.86 1.77
C LEU A 165 -6.85 14.36 1.75
N SER A 166 -7.48 13.58 2.64
CA SER A 166 -7.32 12.11 2.65
C SER A 166 -7.70 11.44 1.32
N SER A 167 -8.68 11.97 0.59
CA SER A 167 -9.05 11.48 -0.74
C SER A 167 -7.95 11.73 -1.76
N TYR A 168 -7.34 12.91 -1.73
CA TYR A 168 -6.23 13.27 -2.62
C TYR A 168 -4.96 12.45 -2.35
N LEU A 169 -4.69 12.12 -1.09
CA LEU A 169 -3.55 11.27 -0.71
C LEU A 169 -3.73 9.79 -1.13
N LEU A 170 -4.90 9.40 -1.65
CA LEU A 170 -5.12 8.08 -2.27
C LEU A 170 -4.81 8.07 -3.77
N GLU A 171 -4.79 9.24 -4.43
CA GLU A 171 -4.58 9.35 -5.88
C GLU A 171 -3.32 8.62 -6.38
N PRO A 172 -2.15 8.67 -5.71
CA PRO A 172 -0.98 7.93 -6.20
C PRO A 172 -1.18 6.41 -6.24
N MET A 173 -1.78 5.84 -5.19
CA MET A 173 -2.09 4.41 -5.17
C MET A 173 -3.11 4.05 -6.25
N GLN A 174 -4.14 4.87 -6.42
CA GLN A 174 -5.15 4.67 -7.45
C GLN A 174 -4.52 4.76 -8.85
N ARG A 175 -3.69 5.77 -9.13
CA ARG A 175 -3.02 5.93 -10.42
C ARG A 175 -2.16 4.72 -10.77
N LEU A 176 -1.38 4.22 -9.83
CA LEU A 176 -0.54 3.05 -10.06
C LEU A 176 -1.36 1.84 -10.52
N THR A 177 -2.56 1.63 -9.94
CA THR A 177 -3.47 0.54 -10.37
C THR A 177 -4.11 0.76 -11.73
N ARG A 178 -4.12 2.00 -12.23
CA ARG A 178 -4.74 2.35 -13.52
C ARG A 178 -3.78 2.12 -14.70
N TYR A 179 -2.46 2.20 -14.51
CA TYR A 179 -1.51 2.01 -15.60
C TYR A 179 -1.69 0.67 -16.33
N PRO A 180 -1.78 -0.50 -15.67
CA PRO A 180 -2.00 -1.76 -16.39
C PRO A 180 -3.32 -1.78 -17.18
N LEU A 181 -4.38 -1.15 -16.67
CA LEU A 181 -5.68 -1.09 -17.33
C LEU A 181 -5.63 -0.23 -18.61
N LEU A 182 -4.97 0.93 -18.52
CA LEU A 182 -4.79 1.83 -19.65
C LEU A 182 -3.89 1.18 -20.72
N LEU A 183 -2.77 0.57 -20.31
CA LEU A 183 -1.86 -0.13 -21.23
C LEU A 183 -2.54 -1.31 -21.92
N ARG A 184 -3.28 -2.15 -21.18
CA ARG A 184 -4.09 -3.24 -21.76
C ARG A 184 -5.09 -2.73 -22.79
N LYS A 185 -5.72 -1.57 -22.55
CA LYS A 185 -6.65 -0.94 -23.50
C LYS A 185 -5.94 -0.51 -24.78
N VAL A 186 -4.75 0.08 -24.70
CA VAL A 186 -3.95 0.45 -25.88
C VAL A 186 -3.50 -0.79 -26.65
N ILE A 187 -2.98 -1.82 -25.95
CA ILE A 187 -2.55 -3.09 -26.54
C ILE A 187 -3.69 -3.78 -27.28
N HIS A 188 -4.91 -3.75 -26.71
CA HIS A 188 -6.08 -4.40 -27.31
C HIS A 188 -6.38 -3.91 -28.73
N TYR A 189 -6.11 -2.64 -29.03
CA TYR A 189 -6.29 -2.03 -30.35
C TYR A 189 -4.97 -1.85 -31.13
N THR A 190 -3.87 -2.45 -30.66
CA THR A 190 -2.56 -2.37 -31.32
C THR A 190 -2.23 -3.74 -31.95
N PRO A 191 -2.22 -3.87 -33.29
CA PRO A 191 -1.91 -5.12 -33.96
C PRO A 191 -0.56 -5.70 -33.55
N LYS A 192 -0.42 -7.03 -33.55
CA LYS A 192 0.87 -7.69 -33.19
C LYS A 192 2.04 -7.32 -34.10
N SER A 193 1.75 -6.94 -35.35
CA SER A 193 2.75 -6.49 -36.32
C SER A 193 3.10 -5.00 -36.17
N HIS A 194 2.41 -4.27 -35.29
CA HIS A 194 2.62 -2.84 -35.09
C HIS A 194 3.92 -2.61 -34.28
N PRO A 195 4.77 -1.63 -34.64
CA PRO A 195 6.06 -1.40 -33.99
C PRO A 195 5.97 -1.13 -32.47
N ASP A 196 4.85 -0.58 -32.02
CA ASP A 196 4.60 -0.28 -30.60
C ASP A 196 4.14 -1.51 -29.76
N HIS A 197 3.80 -2.63 -30.40
CA HIS A 197 3.16 -3.76 -29.69
C HIS A 197 4.07 -4.33 -28.59
N ASP A 198 5.33 -4.63 -28.92
CA ASP A 198 6.28 -5.22 -27.97
C ASP A 198 6.65 -4.25 -26.85
N SER A 199 6.84 -2.96 -27.15
CA SER A 199 7.09 -1.93 -26.14
C SER A 199 5.93 -1.78 -25.17
N LEU A 200 4.69 -1.88 -25.65
CA LEU A 200 3.50 -1.83 -24.79
C LEU A 200 3.39 -3.08 -23.90
N LEU A 201 3.76 -4.27 -24.38
CA LEU A 201 3.80 -5.47 -23.54
C LEU A 201 4.85 -5.37 -22.44
N ILE A 202 6.02 -4.82 -22.76
CA ILE A 202 7.08 -4.54 -21.76
C ILE A 202 6.58 -3.52 -20.74
N ALA A 203 5.95 -2.42 -21.20
CA ALA A 203 5.36 -1.41 -20.33
C ALA A 203 4.32 -2.02 -19.37
N LEU A 204 3.43 -2.88 -19.88
CA LEU A 204 2.41 -3.56 -19.07
C LEU A 204 3.05 -4.41 -17.97
N ASN A 205 4.02 -5.25 -18.32
CA ASN A 205 4.69 -6.11 -17.35
C ASN A 205 5.41 -5.29 -16.26
N LEU A 206 6.04 -4.18 -16.63
CA LEU A 206 6.69 -3.28 -15.67
C LEU A 206 5.69 -2.59 -14.73
N ALA A 207 4.52 -2.18 -15.24
CA ALA A 207 3.46 -1.60 -14.43
C ALA A 207 2.84 -2.63 -13.45
N GLU A 208 2.63 -3.86 -13.91
CA GLU A 208 2.13 -4.95 -13.07
C GLU A 208 3.13 -5.34 -11.99
N LYS A 209 4.41 -5.47 -12.36
CA LYS A 209 5.49 -5.71 -11.40
C LYS A 209 5.55 -4.60 -10.34
N ALA A 210 5.41 -3.33 -10.72
CA ALA A 210 5.42 -2.23 -9.76
C ALA A 210 4.27 -2.32 -8.73
N LEU A 211 3.09 -2.82 -9.13
CA LEU A 211 1.97 -3.06 -8.21
C LEU A 211 2.24 -4.22 -7.25
N GLU A 212 2.80 -5.32 -7.75
CA GLU A 212 3.17 -6.47 -6.93
C GLU A 212 4.20 -6.05 -5.87
N ASP A 213 5.24 -5.37 -6.32
CA ASP A 213 6.30 -4.77 -5.52
C ASP A 213 5.78 -3.84 -4.40
N VAL A 214 4.80 -2.98 -4.71
CA VAL A 214 4.17 -2.09 -3.72
C VAL A 214 3.37 -2.88 -2.68
N ASN A 215 2.62 -3.89 -3.13
CA ASN A 215 1.84 -4.75 -2.25
C ASN A 215 2.73 -5.58 -1.32
N GLU A 216 3.84 -6.11 -1.82
CA GLU A 216 4.86 -6.78 -1.01
C GLU A 216 5.46 -5.82 0.01
N ARG A 217 5.82 -4.60 -0.41
CA ARG A 217 6.38 -3.60 0.50
C ARG A 217 5.41 -3.21 1.61
N ALA A 218 4.13 -3.02 1.29
CA ALA A 218 3.09 -2.73 2.28
C ALA A 218 2.98 -3.87 3.31
N LYS A 219 2.94 -5.13 2.86
CA LYS A 219 2.95 -6.31 3.75
C LYS A 219 4.19 -6.35 4.64
N GLU A 220 5.37 -6.03 4.11
CA GLU A 220 6.60 -5.98 4.91
C GLU A 220 6.56 -4.91 6.01
N VAL A 221 6.03 -3.72 5.70
CA VAL A 221 5.89 -2.62 6.66
C VAL A 221 4.88 -2.96 7.75
N ASP A 222 3.70 -3.48 7.38
CA ASP A 222 2.69 -3.94 8.33
C ASP A 222 3.24 -5.04 9.25
N ASN A 223 3.95 -6.01 8.66
CA ASN A 223 4.61 -7.07 9.40
C ASN A 223 5.64 -6.51 10.39
N ARG A 224 6.51 -5.60 9.94
CA ARG A 224 7.52 -4.97 10.80
C ARG A 224 6.89 -4.17 11.93
N GLN A 225 5.84 -3.40 11.66
CA GLN A 225 5.11 -2.66 12.68
C GLN A 225 4.53 -3.61 13.74
N LYS A 226 4.01 -4.77 13.32
CA LYS A 226 3.52 -5.78 14.27
C LYS A 226 4.65 -6.42 15.07
N MET A 227 5.81 -6.69 14.47
CA MET A 227 6.99 -7.16 15.21
C MET A 227 7.44 -6.14 16.26
N ASP A 228 7.47 -4.85 15.91
CA ASP A 228 7.84 -3.76 16.82
C ASP A 228 6.85 -3.65 17.99
N GLU A 229 5.54 -3.79 17.72
CA GLU A 229 4.50 -3.84 18.76
C GLU A 229 4.76 -4.99 19.74
N ILE A 230 4.97 -6.21 19.23
CA ILE A 230 5.23 -7.39 20.06
C ILE A 230 6.53 -7.23 20.84
N SER A 231 7.59 -6.72 20.21
CA SER A 231 8.89 -6.45 20.82
C SER A 231 8.80 -5.45 21.98
N ASN A 232 7.90 -4.47 21.89
CA ASN A 232 7.69 -3.47 22.94
C ASN A 232 6.77 -3.96 24.07
N LEU A 233 5.94 -4.96 23.81
CA LEU A 233 4.99 -5.52 24.79
C LEU A 233 5.55 -6.70 25.57
N VAL A 234 6.40 -7.51 24.95
CA VAL A 234 6.88 -8.78 25.51
C VAL A 234 8.29 -8.62 26.06
N ASP A 235 8.46 -9.03 27.31
CA ASP A 235 9.77 -9.12 27.95
C ASP A 235 10.50 -10.39 27.52
N PHE A 236 11.53 -10.21 26.70
CA PHE A 236 12.37 -11.29 26.17
C PHE A 236 13.59 -11.61 27.06
N GLU A 237 13.85 -10.85 28.14
CA GLU A 237 15.07 -11.00 28.94
C GLU A 237 15.11 -12.28 29.78
N LYS A 238 13.94 -12.86 30.08
CA LYS A 238 13.84 -14.14 30.80
C LYS A 238 14.02 -15.39 29.94
N ALA A 239 14.26 -15.28 28.63
CA ALA A 239 14.64 -16.46 27.87
C ALA A 239 16.12 -16.77 28.06
N ASP A 240 16.43 -18.06 28.21
CA ASP A 240 17.80 -18.58 28.17
C ASP A 240 18.51 -18.30 26.83
N GLU A 241 17.76 -17.96 25.77
CA GLU A 241 18.26 -17.51 24.46
C GLU A 241 17.56 -16.21 24.03
N ARG A 242 18.32 -15.22 23.53
CA ARG A 242 17.73 -14.00 22.96
C ARG A 242 16.88 -14.35 21.74
N VAL A 243 15.57 -14.17 21.85
CA VAL A 243 14.64 -14.32 20.74
C VAL A 243 14.72 -13.05 19.88
N ASP A 244 15.33 -13.17 18.71
CA ASP A 244 15.28 -12.11 17.71
C ASP A 244 14.06 -12.31 16.80
N LEU A 245 13.05 -11.43 16.95
CA LEU A 245 11.85 -11.43 16.12
C LEU A 245 12.12 -11.07 14.66
N TYR A 246 13.23 -10.37 14.37
CA TYR A 246 13.59 -9.85 13.04
C TYR A 246 14.49 -10.80 12.25
N ALA A 247 15.04 -11.83 12.90
CA ALA A 247 15.91 -12.79 12.25
C ALA A 247 15.18 -13.55 11.13
N SER A 248 15.85 -13.67 9.98
CA SER A 248 15.40 -14.58 8.93
C SER A 248 15.62 -16.03 9.37
N THR A 249 14.66 -16.88 9.06
CA THR A 249 14.68 -18.29 9.40
C THR A 249 15.37 -19.08 8.28
N ARG A 250 16.00 -20.20 8.64
CA ARG A 250 16.69 -21.05 7.65
C ARG A 250 15.73 -21.80 6.71
N LEU A 251 14.47 -21.97 7.11
CA LEU A 251 13.51 -22.84 6.43
C LEU A 251 12.41 -22.10 5.68
N VAL A 252 11.89 -20.99 6.24
CA VAL A 252 10.73 -20.27 5.67
C VAL A 252 11.05 -18.82 5.30
N GLY A 253 12.33 -18.43 5.31
CA GLY A 253 12.77 -17.08 4.98
C GLY A 253 12.43 -16.07 6.06
N LYS A 254 11.99 -14.86 5.69
CA LYS A 254 11.67 -13.78 6.63
C LYS A 254 10.49 -14.17 7.53
N ARG A 255 10.61 -13.92 8.84
CA ARG A 255 9.51 -14.15 9.80
C ARG A 255 8.33 -13.22 9.51
N GLN A 256 7.13 -13.80 9.48
CA GLN A 256 5.88 -13.08 9.25
C GLN A 256 4.88 -13.37 10.36
N PHE A 257 4.23 -12.33 10.87
CA PHE A 257 3.10 -12.43 11.77
C PHE A 257 1.88 -12.99 11.02
N VAL A 258 1.21 -13.96 11.63
CA VAL A 258 0.05 -14.65 11.04
C VAL A 258 -1.21 -14.37 11.84
N TYR A 259 -1.15 -14.55 13.16
CA TYR A 259 -2.34 -14.43 14.02
C TYR A 259 -1.98 -14.18 15.48
N GLU A 260 -2.92 -13.64 16.26
CA GLU A 260 -2.80 -13.53 17.72
C GLU A 260 -4.13 -13.81 18.42
N GLY A 261 -4.06 -14.31 19.65
CA GLY A 261 -5.28 -14.56 20.43
C GLY A 261 -5.05 -15.10 21.83
N PRO A 262 -6.07 -15.02 22.70
CA PRO A 262 -6.03 -15.63 24.01
C PRO A 262 -6.10 -17.16 23.89
N LEU A 263 -5.34 -17.86 24.72
CA LEU A 263 -5.39 -19.32 24.87
C LEU A 263 -5.57 -19.70 26.33
N THR A 264 -6.27 -20.79 26.60
CA THR A 264 -6.33 -21.36 27.96
C THR A 264 -5.68 -22.74 27.96
N LYS A 265 -4.70 -22.95 28.85
CA LYS A 265 -4.05 -24.26 28.99
C LYS A 265 -5.02 -25.24 29.66
N ALA A 266 -5.40 -26.31 28.97
CA ALA A 266 -6.47 -27.21 29.41
C ALA A 266 -6.17 -27.91 30.76
N LYS A 267 -4.90 -28.25 31.03
CA LYS A 267 -4.50 -28.95 32.28
C LYS A 267 -4.48 -28.04 33.51
N SER A 268 -4.18 -26.75 33.35
CA SER A 268 -3.94 -25.83 34.47
C SER A 268 -4.87 -24.63 34.51
N ASN A 269 -5.79 -24.51 33.54
CA ASN A 269 -6.61 -23.32 33.28
C ASN A 269 -5.82 -22.01 33.26
N ARG A 270 -4.53 -22.08 32.90
CA ARG A 270 -3.67 -20.90 32.84
C ARG A 270 -4.03 -20.12 31.59
N LYS A 271 -4.33 -18.83 31.77
CA LYS A 271 -4.62 -17.91 30.68
C LYS A 271 -3.32 -17.42 30.07
N LEU A 272 -3.17 -17.66 28.78
CA LEU A 272 -2.04 -17.25 27.96
C LEU A 272 -2.53 -16.37 26.82
N TYR A 273 -1.59 -15.70 26.18
CA TYR A 273 -1.80 -15.05 24.90
C TYR A 273 -0.77 -15.60 23.91
N ALA A 274 -1.20 -15.86 22.69
CA ALA A 274 -0.38 -16.45 21.65
C ALA A 274 -0.16 -15.46 20.52
N TYR A 275 1.08 -15.41 20.03
CA TYR A 275 1.43 -14.80 18.76
C TYR A 275 1.94 -15.91 17.83
N LEU A 276 1.20 -16.14 16.75
CA LEU A 276 1.54 -17.09 15.71
C LEU A 276 2.29 -16.39 14.59
N PHE A 277 3.44 -16.93 14.25
CA PHE A 277 4.25 -16.54 13.12
C PHE A 277 4.28 -17.67 12.09
N ASN A 278 4.83 -17.41 10.90
CA ASN A 278 4.98 -18.43 9.85
C ASN A 278 5.99 -19.54 10.20
N ASP A 279 6.83 -19.34 11.21
CA ASP A 279 7.89 -20.27 11.62
C ASP A 279 7.82 -20.72 13.07
N LEU A 280 7.20 -19.94 13.95
CA LEU A 280 7.10 -20.24 15.37
C LEU A 280 5.78 -19.81 16.02
N LEU A 281 5.50 -20.39 17.17
CA LEU A 281 4.44 -19.99 18.09
C LEU A 281 5.05 -19.43 19.38
N LEU A 282 4.76 -18.17 19.66
CA LEU A 282 5.18 -17.48 20.88
C LEU A 282 4.03 -17.48 21.89
N LEU A 283 4.27 -18.05 23.07
CA LEU A 283 3.31 -18.07 24.18
C LEU A 283 3.75 -17.11 25.27
N VAL A 284 2.87 -16.18 25.64
CA VAL A 284 3.16 -15.17 26.65
C VAL A 284 2.10 -15.18 27.74
N GLU A 285 2.49 -14.69 28.91
CA GLU A 285 1.61 -14.48 30.05
C GLU A 285 1.64 -13.03 30.49
N ARG A 286 0.47 -12.49 30.82
CA ARG A 286 0.33 -11.10 31.24
C ARG A 286 1.01 -10.88 32.60
N LYS A 287 1.83 -9.83 32.71
CA LYS A 287 2.41 -9.40 34.00
C LYS A 287 1.27 -8.97 34.94
N SER A 288 1.43 -9.20 36.24
CA SER A 288 0.51 -8.61 37.23
C SER A 288 0.65 -7.08 37.25
N ALA A 289 -0.41 -6.36 37.63
CA ALA A 289 -0.38 -4.89 37.70
C ALA A 289 0.78 -4.37 38.57
N THR A 290 1.06 -5.06 39.68
CA THR A 290 2.18 -4.76 40.58
C THR A 290 3.54 -4.98 39.92
N ALA A 291 3.69 -6.02 39.11
CA ALA A 291 4.93 -6.28 38.38
C ALA A 291 5.17 -5.26 37.25
N ILE A 292 4.11 -4.72 36.63
CA ILE A 292 4.21 -3.65 35.63
C ILE A 292 4.61 -2.33 36.29
N SER A 293 4.04 -1.98 37.44
CA SER A 293 4.32 -0.69 38.11
C SER A 293 5.71 -0.63 38.74
N VAL A 294 6.28 -1.77 39.13
CA VAL A 294 7.62 -1.87 39.74
C VAL A 294 8.72 -1.90 38.68
N ALA A 295 8.42 -2.41 37.48
CA ALA A 295 9.40 -2.49 36.41
C ALA A 295 9.62 -1.10 35.77
N LYS A 296 10.88 -0.72 35.55
CA LYS A 296 11.23 0.51 34.82
C LYS A 296 10.91 0.43 33.31
N ASN A 297 10.57 -0.76 32.81
CA ASN A 297 10.26 -1.03 31.41
C ASN A 297 8.74 -1.18 31.19
N SER A 298 8.27 -0.82 30.00
CA SER A 298 6.84 -0.78 29.64
C SER A 298 6.24 -2.13 29.25
N TYR A 299 6.95 -3.24 29.50
CA TYR A 299 6.52 -4.58 29.07
C TYR A 299 5.27 -5.05 29.82
N GLN A 300 4.29 -5.57 29.07
CA GLN A 300 3.02 -6.05 29.59
C GLN A 300 2.95 -7.57 29.72
N TYR A 301 3.87 -8.29 29.07
CA TYR A 301 3.93 -9.75 29.07
C TYR A 301 5.32 -10.25 29.42
N TRP A 302 5.40 -11.46 30.00
CA TRP A 302 6.62 -12.27 30.02
C TRP A 302 6.41 -13.48 29.11
N MET A 303 7.47 -14.00 28.53
CA MET A 303 7.41 -15.29 27.87
C MET A 303 7.04 -16.39 28.85
N TYR A 304 6.10 -17.25 28.46
CA TYR A 304 5.70 -18.42 29.24
C TYR A 304 6.74 -19.54 29.13
N ARG A 305 7.29 -19.75 27.93
CA ARG A 305 8.35 -20.72 27.62
C ARG A 305 9.11 -20.32 26.36
N LYS A 306 10.14 -21.09 26.00
CA LYS A 306 10.89 -20.93 24.73
C LYS A 306 9.92 -20.94 23.54
N PRO A 307 10.09 -20.06 22.54
CA PRO A 307 9.27 -20.07 21.34
C PRO A 307 9.28 -21.44 20.67
N LEU A 308 8.13 -21.86 20.16
CA LEU A 308 7.94 -23.20 19.62
C LEU A 308 8.10 -23.19 18.10
N PRO A 309 9.10 -23.87 17.53
CA PRO A 309 9.18 -24.02 16.09
C PRO A 309 7.94 -24.73 15.56
N LEU A 310 7.30 -24.19 14.52
CA LEU A 310 6.12 -24.83 13.93
C LEU A 310 6.46 -26.18 13.29
N SER A 311 7.70 -26.40 12.88
CA SER A 311 8.19 -27.69 12.41
C SER A 311 8.09 -28.82 13.45
N GLU A 312 8.01 -28.46 14.73
CA GLU A 312 7.91 -29.39 15.86
C GLU A 312 6.49 -29.44 16.45
N CYS A 313 5.55 -28.67 15.88
CA CYS A 313 4.19 -28.55 16.37
C CYS A 313 3.23 -29.38 15.51
N ALA A 314 2.25 -30.02 16.16
CA ALA A 314 1.11 -30.63 15.49
C ALA A 314 -0.18 -30.17 16.19
N ALA A 315 -1.16 -29.74 15.39
CA ALA A 315 -2.49 -29.39 15.89
C ALA A 315 -3.45 -30.55 15.68
N ARG A 316 -4.26 -30.86 16.69
CA ARG A 316 -5.32 -31.88 16.62
C ARG A 316 -6.55 -31.35 17.33
N GLU A 317 -7.72 -31.63 16.77
CA GLU A 317 -8.98 -31.35 17.47
C GLU A 317 -9.08 -32.20 18.72
N ILE A 318 -9.55 -31.60 19.82
CA ILE A 318 -9.83 -32.33 21.05
C ILE A 318 -11.22 -32.95 20.90
N PRO A 319 -11.36 -34.29 20.98
CA PRO A 319 -12.67 -34.92 20.92
C PRO A 319 -13.55 -34.42 22.08
N PRO A 320 -14.85 -34.16 21.87
CA PRO A 320 -15.73 -33.59 22.89
C PRO A 320 -15.86 -34.41 24.18
N ASN A 321 -15.46 -35.69 24.16
CA ASN A 321 -15.50 -36.62 25.31
C ASN A 321 -14.11 -37.05 25.82
N ALA A 322 -13.02 -36.46 25.34
CA ALA A 322 -11.69 -36.83 25.81
C ALA A 322 -11.44 -36.27 27.22
N ARG A 323 -11.36 -37.14 28.24
CA ARG A 323 -10.62 -36.81 29.47
C ARG A 323 -9.17 -36.62 29.04
N LEU A 324 -8.63 -35.40 29.22
CA LEU A 324 -7.24 -35.04 28.89
C LEU A 324 -6.31 -36.21 29.25
N PRO A 325 -5.61 -36.83 28.27
CA PRO A 325 -4.89 -38.06 28.57
C PRO A 325 -3.72 -37.78 29.51
N PHE A 326 -3.56 -38.68 30.48
CA PHE A 326 -2.34 -38.84 31.26
C PHE A 326 -1.16 -39.01 30.30
N SER A 327 -0.07 -38.29 30.58
CA SER A 327 1.15 -38.29 29.78
C SER A 327 1.81 -39.67 29.75
N VAL A 328 2.25 -40.11 28.57
CA VAL A 328 3.33 -41.09 28.45
C VAL A 328 4.27 -40.63 27.35
N GLY A 329 5.51 -40.28 27.73
CA GLY A 329 6.70 -40.39 26.88
C GLY A 329 6.98 -39.27 25.87
N ALA A 330 8.09 -38.56 26.12
CA ALA A 330 9.02 -37.93 25.18
C ALA A 330 8.58 -36.77 24.25
N LEU A 331 7.28 -36.46 24.11
CA LEU A 331 6.83 -35.24 23.43
C LEU A 331 5.98 -34.43 24.42
N SER A 332 6.34 -33.16 24.64
CA SER A 332 5.56 -32.29 25.53
C SER A 332 4.21 -31.97 24.89
N GLU A 333 3.21 -32.84 25.05
CA GLU A 333 1.84 -32.59 24.62
C GLU A 333 1.19 -31.56 25.54
N ASP A 334 1.37 -30.28 25.20
CA ASP A 334 0.64 -29.16 25.79
C ASP A 334 -0.66 -28.93 24.99
N TRP A 335 -1.78 -29.02 25.69
CA TRP A 335 -3.12 -28.84 25.13
C TRP A 335 -3.62 -27.42 25.44
N PHE A 336 -4.05 -26.70 24.41
CA PHE A 336 -4.62 -25.36 24.51
C PHE A 336 -6.03 -25.36 23.93
N THR A 337 -6.94 -24.65 24.58
CA THR A 337 -8.32 -24.40 24.15
C THR A 337 -8.55 -22.92 23.92
#